data_AF-A0A956KNZ8-F1
#
_entry.id   AF-A0A956KNZ8-F1
#
_cell.length_a   1.000
_cell.length_b   1.000
_cell.length_c   1.000
_cell.angle_alpha   90.00
_cell.angle_beta   90.00
_cell.angle_gamma   90.00
#
_symmetry.space_group_name_H-M   'P 1'
#
loop_
_entity.id
_entity.type
_entity.pdbx_description
1 polymer ?
#
loop_
_entity_poly.entity_id
_entity_poly.type
_entity_poly.pdbx_seq_one_letter_code
_entity_poly.pdbx_strand_id
1 'polypeptide(L)'
;MSEPGVPHPIESSPSMLIRLLRPNGAVILLGLVFALSLVEILGAFLAYRERISDDDWLAVAEVLAQAQEDGEVQPVFVTSDWLGPRARMELPQVRAPEILGAPDLRGLDRYWLLTHARDRPWTQHMHAELEDLPMPELLAVHRIGELTLHEFAARRSAVPTLSVLAHLQAGQGKIVSEQGTCRANADGWRCKDGLLRRRLLEVDYRPRDCLSVELESGAMVSLDLGTVTLGNRLRGHVGFGDFNARLRSDPTAIVEAWIDGHLAARWLFTDDQGWAAFALATDPGEHDLRLRVGTTITGTWQREGHVDRPNDVMCLEARAFLEEETEEAVEP
;
A
#
# COMPACT_ATOMS: atom_id res chain seq x y z
N MET A 1 50.02 -27.30 -43.22
CA MET A 1 49.20 -26.45 -42.32
C MET A 1 47.79 -26.99 -42.43
N SER A 2 47.34 -27.66 -41.37
CA SER A 2 46.11 -28.47 -41.37
C SER A 2 44.97 -27.67 -40.74
N GLU A 3 43.79 -27.72 -41.37
CA GLU A 3 42.56 -27.03 -40.95
C GLU A 3 42.00 -27.58 -39.63
N PRO A 4 41.42 -26.74 -38.76
CA PRO A 4 40.72 -27.18 -37.56
C PRO A 4 39.33 -27.76 -37.92
N GLY A 5 39.10 -29.01 -37.50
CA GLY A 5 37.88 -29.77 -37.80
C GLY A 5 36.63 -29.23 -37.11
N VAL A 6 35.53 -29.25 -37.86
CA VAL A 6 34.17 -28.90 -37.43
C VAL A 6 33.62 -29.98 -36.47
N PRO A 7 33.07 -29.64 -35.30
CA PRO A 7 32.46 -30.61 -34.40
C PRO A 7 31.14 -31.15 -34.97
N HIS A 8 31.00 -32.48 -34.99
CA HIS A 8 29.78 -33.15 -35.40
C HIS A 8 28.67 -33.03 -34.32
N PRO A 9 27.40 -32.84 -34.71
CA PRO A 9 26.28 -32.83 -33.78
C PRO A 9 26.07 -34.21 -33.15
N ILE A 10 25.92 -34.25 -31.83
CA ILE A 10 25.55 -35.45 -31.08
C ILE A 10 24.05 -35.69 -31.30
N GLU A 11 23.70 -36.68 -32.12
CA GLU A 11 22.34 -37.19 -32.25
C GLU A 11 21.94 -37.91 -30.94
N SER A 12 21.24 -37.19 -30.06
CA SER A 12 20.58 -37.80 -28.90
C SER A 12 19.38 -38.64 -29.39
N SER A 13 19.51 -39.97 -29.34
CA SER A 13 18.43 -40.92 -29.64
C SER A 13 17.22 -40.70 -28.73
N PRO A 14 16.04 -40.34 -29.27
CA PRO A 14 14.84 -40.11 -28.46
C PRO A 14 13.97 -41.36 -28.45
N SER A 15 14.34 -42.46 -27.77
CA SER A 15 13.55 -43.68 -28.01
C SER A 15 13.67 -44.84 -27.00
N MET A 16 13.59 -44.59 -25.69
CA MET A 16 13.24 -45.71 -24.78
C MET A 16 12.23 -45.41 -23.68
N LEU A 17 12.04 -44.15 -23.27
CA LEU A 17 11.07 -43.81 -22.22
C LEU A 17 9.60 -43.74 -22.72
N ILE A 18 9.36 -43.69 -24.03
CA ILE A 18 8.00 -43.46 -24.58
C ILE A 18 7.23 -44.76 -24.89
N ARG A 19 7.89 -45.94 -24.93
CA ARG A 19 7.23 -47.19 -25.36
C ARG A 19 6.62 -48.06 -24.25
N LEU A 20 6.66 -47.63 -22.99
CA LEU A 20 6.19 -48.43 -21.84
C LEU A 20 4.90 -47.93 -21.18
N LEU A 21 4.28 -46.86 -21.69
CA LEU A 21 2.94 -46.46 -21.27
C LEU A 21 1.90 -47.17 -22.14
N ARG A 22 1.50 -48.38 -21.72
CA ARG A 22 0.24 -48.98 -22.19
C ARG A 22 -0.90 -47.95 -22.01
N PRO A 23 -1.92 -47.91 -22.89
CA PRO A 23 -3.01 -46.93 -22.81
C PRO A 23 -3.68 -46.87 -21.43
N ASN A 24 -3.69 -47.98 -20.69
CA ASN A 24 -4.22 -48.03 -19.33
C ASN A 24 -3.35 -47.26 -18.30
N GLY A 25 -2.03 -47.18 -18.50
CA GLY A 25 -1.12 -46.47 -17.59
C GLY A 25 -1.33 -44.95 -17.62
N ALA A 26 -1.59 -44.37 -18.78
CA ALA A 26 -1.89 -42.95 -18.91
C ALA A 26 -3.22 -42.58 -18.24
N VAL A 27 -4.26 -43.42 -18.40
CA VAL A 27 -5.57 -43.22 -17.76
C VAL A 27 -5.45 -43.32 -16.23
N ILE A 28 -4.69 -44.30 -15.72
CA ILE A 28 -4.46 -44.44 -14.27
C ILE A 28 -3.72 -43.23 -13.71
N LEU A 29 -2.66 -42.75 -14.39
CA LEU A 29 -1.92 -41.57 -13.95
C LEU A 29 -2.80 -40.31 -13.93
N LEU A 30 -3.60 -40.09 -14.97
CA LEU A 30 -4.54 -38.97 -15.02
C LEU A 30 -5.58 -39.06 -13.90
N GLY A 31 -6.11 -40.25 -13.62
CA GLY A 31 -7.03 -40.48 -12.50
C GLY A 31 -6.39 -40.18 -11.14
N LEU A 32 -5.13 -40.56 -10.93
CA LEU A 32 -4.39 -40.26 -9.70
C LEU A 32 -4.12 -38.76 -9.54
N VAL A 33 -3.70 -38.08 -10.61
CA VAL A 33 -3.51 -36.62 -10.59
C VAL A 33 -4.83 -35.91 -10.28
N PHE A 34 -5.93 -36.30 -10.94
CA PHE A 34 -7.26 -35.74 -10.66
C PHE A 34 -7.69 -35.98 -9.20
N ALA A 35 -7.48 -37.18 -8.66
CA ALA A 35 -7.82 -37.49 -7.27
C ALA A 35 -6.99 -36.66 -6.28
N LEU A 36 -5.68 -36.53 -6.53
CA LEU A 36 -4.80 -35.68 -5.74
C LEU A 36 -5.26 -34.22 -5.78
N SER A 37 -5.54 -33.67 -6.96
CA SER A 37 -6.08 -32.32 -7.12
C SER A 37 -7.40 -32.13 -6.36
N LEU A 38 -8.28 -33.14 -6.35
CA LEU A 38 -9.55 -33.06 -5.63
C LEU A 38 -9.35 -33.10 -4.11
N VAL A 39 -8.39 -33.89 -3.61
CA VAL A 39 -7.98 -33.90 -2.20
C VAL A 39 -7.37 -32.56 -1.80
N GLU A 40 -6.52 -31.97 -2.65
CA GLU A 40 -5.95 -30.64 -2.40
C GLU A 40 -7.01 -29.53 -2.44
N ILE A 41 -7.97 -29.58 -3.37
CA ILE A 41 -9.10 -28.63 -3.42
C ILE A 41 -9.95 -28.76 -2.16
N LEU A 42 -10.31 -29.98 -1.75
CA LEU A 42 -11.08 -30.21 -0.52
C LEU A 42 -10.30 -29.79 0.72
N GLY A 43 -9.01 -30.11 0.78
CA GLY A 43 -8.12 -29.69 1.87
C GLY A 43 -7.99 -28.18 1.95
N ALA A 44 -7.84 -27.50 0.81
CA ALA A 44 -7.84 -26.05 0.72
C ALA A 44 -9.20 -25.49 1.17
N PHE A 45 -10.32 -26.01 0.68
CA PHE A 45 -11.65 -25.53 1.03
C PHE A 45 -11.97 -25.70 2.53
N LEU A 46 -11.63 -26.85 3.11
CA LEU A 46 -11.81 -27.13 4.54
C LEU A 46 -10.85 -26.33 5.42
N ALA A 47 -9.63 -26.06 4.95
CA ALA A 47 -8.72 -25.16 5.64
C ALA A 47 -9.20 -23.70 5.60
N TYR A 48 -9.93 -23.31 4.55
CA TYR A 48 -10.25 -21.90 4.27
C TYR A 48 -11.58 -21.42 4.89
N ARG A 49 -12.53 -22.31 5.22
CA ARG A 49 -13.92 -21.89 5.40
C ARG A 49 -14.58 -22.14 6.77
N GLU A 50 -13.97 -22.85 7.71
CA GLU A 50 -14.69 -23.31 8.93
C GLU A 50 -13.94 -23.19 10.27
N ARG A 51 -12.87 -22.39 10.37
CA ARG A 51 -12.11 -22.32 11.64
C ARG A 51 -12.46 -21.17 12.55
N ILE A 52 -12.74 -19.99 12.01
CA ILE A 52 -13.01 -18.80 12.84
C ILE A 52 -14.51 -18.75 13.13
N SER A 53 -14.87 -18.97 14.38
CA SER A 53 -16.26 -18.94 14.84
C SER A 53 -16.78 -17.50 15.01
N ASP A 54 -18.09 -17.31 15.04
CA ASP A 54 -18.66 -16.00 15.39
C ASP A 54 -18.32 -15.62 16.84
N ASP A 55 -18.17 -16.60 17.74
CA ASP A 55 -17.71 -16.38 19.12
C ASP A 55 -16.26 -15.84 19.17
N ASP A 56 -15.39 -16.26 18.26
CA ASP A 56 -14.02 -15.74 18.17
C ASP A 56 -14.03 -14.24 17.83
N TRP A 57 -14.89 -13.83 16.89
CA TRP A 57 -15.03 -12.43 16.48
C TRP A 57 -15.63 -11.57 17.60
N LEU A 58 -16.66 -12.08 18.29
CA LEU A 58 -17.24 -11.40 19.45
C LEU A 58 -16.21 -11.21 20.56
N ALA A 59 -15.42 -12.24 20.86
CA ALA A 59 -14.37 -12.17 21.88
C ALA A 59 -13.25 -11.18 21.49
N VAL A 60 -12.86 -11.12 20.20
CA VAL A 60 -11.94 -10.08 19.70
C VAL A 60 -12.54 -8.68 19.87
N ALA A 61 -13.81 -8.49 19.52
CA ALA A 61 -14.49 -7.22 19.68
C ALA A 61 -14.55 -6.77 21.16
N GLU A 62 -14.78 -7.69 22.09
CA GLU A 62 -14.76 -7.43 23.53
C GLU A 62 -13.39 -6.98 24.02
N VAL A 63 -12.30 -7.66 23.61
CA VAL A 63 -10.94 -7.25 23.97
C VAL A 63 -10.62 -5.84 23.45
N LEU A 64 -10.97 -5.54 22.21
CA LEU A 64 -10.75 -4.21 21.62
C LEU A 64 -11.64 -3.14 22.26
N ALA A 65 -12.88 -3.46 22.61
CA ALA A 65 -13.78 -2.55 23.31
C ALA A 65 -13.28 -2.20 24.71
N GLN A 66 -12.78 -3.20 25.47
CA GLN A 66 -12.19 -2.97 26.79
C GLN A 66 -10.96 -2.05 26.69
N ALA A 67 -10.06 -2.31 25.74
CA ALA A 67 -8.89 -1.45 25.52
C ALA A 67 -9.30 -0.01 25.17
N GLN A 68 -10.39 0.15 24.41
CA GLN A 68 -10.94 1.46 24.07
C GLN A 68 -11.53 2.18 25.29
N GLU A 69 -12.23 1.46 26.19
CA GLU A 69 -12.78 2.01 27.44
C GLU A 69 -11.69 2.48 28.41
N ASP A 70 -10.53 1.82 28.38
CA ASP A 70 -9.34 2.21 29.17
C ASP A 70 -8.66 3.50 28.64
N GLY A 71 -9.22 4.12 27.60
CA GLY A 71 -8.80 5.41 27.06
C GLY A 71 -7.80 5.33 25.91
N GLU A 72 -7.50 4.13 25.43
CA GLU A 72 -6.51 3.89 24.38
C GLU A 72 -7.21 3.46 23.09
N VAL A 73 -7.69 4.44 22.31
CA VAL A 73 -8.15 4.14 20.94
C VAL A 73 -6.91 3.84 20.08
N GLN A 74 -6.59 2.57 19.92
CA GLN A 74 -5.45 2.14 19.13
C GLN A 74 -5.90 1.59 17.76
N PRO A 75 -5.20 1.91 16.67
CA PRO A 75 -5.50 1.36 15.35
C PRO A 75 -5.29 -0.15 15.32
N VAL A 76 -6.17 -0.86 14.61
CA VAL A 76 -6.11 -2.31 14.42
C VAL A 76 -5.86 -2.60 12.94
N PHE A 77 -4.74 -3.24 12.64
CA PHE A 77 -4.37 -3.66 11.30
C PHE A 77 -4.60 -5.15 11.12
N VAL A 78 -5.22 -5.54 10.01
CA VAL A 78 -5.41 -6.95 9.66
C VAL A 78 -4.27 -7.38 8.75
N THR A 79 -3.42 -8.30 9.22
CA THR A 79 -2.16 -8.61 8.56
C THR A 79 -2.31 -9.59 7.40
N SER A 80 -3.34 -10.45 7.46
CA SER A 80 -3.63 -11.48 6.47
C SER A 80 -4.68 -10.97 5.49
N ASP A 81 -4.34 -10.86 4.19
CA ASP A 81 -5.20 -10.21 3.20
C ASP A 81 -6.58 -10.86 3.07
N TRP A 82 -6.64 -12.20 3.20
CA TRP A 82 -7.89 -12.95 3.17
C TRP A 82 -8.79 -12.71 4.40
N LEU A 83 -8.21 -12.31 5.53
CA LEU A 83 -8.94 -12.04 6.77
C LEU A 83 -9.61 -10.66 6.76
N GLY A 84 -9.03 -9.71 6.01
CA GLY A 84 -9.47 -8.32 5.93
C GLY A 84 -10.97 -8.14 5.69
N PRO A 85 -11.57 -8.75 4.64
CA PRO A 85 -13.00 -8.59 4.37
C PRO A 85 -13.91 -9.01 5.52
N ARG A 86 -13.65 -10.18 6.15
CA ARG A 86 -14.46 -10.67 7.27
C ARG A 86 -14.23 -9.81 8.52
N ALA A 87 -12.99 -9.46 8.83
CA ALA A 87 -12.68 -8.57 9.95
C ALA A 87 -13.44 -7.24 9.85
N ARG A 88 -13.48 -6.62 8.66
CA ARG A 88 -14.26 -5.38 8.44
C ARG A 88 -15.77 -5.57 8.59
N MET A 89 -16.31 -6.77 8.39
CA MET A 89 -17.73 -7.03 8.63
C MET A 89 -18.03 -7.13 10.13
N GLU A 90 -17.15 -7.81 10.89
CA GLU A 90 -17.41 -8.18 12.28
C GLU A 90 -16.92 -7.15 13.30
N LEU A 91 -15.84 -6.41 12.99
CA LEU A 91 -15.16 -5.53 13.93
C LEU A 91 -15.31 -4.05 13.51
N PRO A 92 -16.05 -3.21 14.26
CA PRO A 92 -16.14 -1.78 13.99
C PRO A 92 -14.79 -1.05 13.96
N GLN A 93 -13.85 -1.46 14.80
CA GLN A 93 -12.55 -0.80 15.00
C GLN A 93 -11.67 -0.83 13.73
N VAL A 94 -11.75 -1.88 12.92
CA VAL A 94 -11.02 -2.00 11.64
C VAL A 94 -11.72 -1.29 10.48
N ARG A 95 -12.91 -0.70 10.69
CA ARG A 95 -13.63 0.08 9.67
C ARG A 95 -13.43 1.59 9.79
N ALA A 96 -12.88 2.08 10.89
CA ALA A 96 -12.67 3.51 11.07
C ALA A 96 -11.81 4.04 9.90
N PRO A 97 -12.25 5.07 9.17
CA PRO A 97 -11.55 5.55 7.97
C PRO A 97 -10.07 5.86 8.21
N GLU A 98 -9.76 6.38 9.39
CA GLU A 98 -8.40 6.75 9.82
C GLU A 98 -7.49 5.52 9.97
N ILE A 99 -8.06 4.37 10.36
CA ILE A 99 -7.35 3.10 10.53
C ILE A 99 -7.29 2.38 9.18
N LEU A 100 -8.43 2.30 8.51
CA LEU A 100 -8.59 1.59 7.26
C LEU A 100 -7.72 2.17 6.16
N GLY A 101 -7.62 3.50 6.09
CA GLY A 101 -6.87 4.23 5.08
C GLY A 101 -5.47 4.68 5.52
N ALA A 102 -4.96 4.19 6.64
CA ALA A 102 -3.65 4.61 7.14
C ALA A 102 -2.55 4.35 6.08
N PRO A 103 -1.69 5.35 5.83
CA PRO A 103 -0.64 5.23 4.80
C PRO A 103 0.51 4.31 5.19
N ASP A 104 0.94 4.34 6.45
CA ASP A 104 2.04 3.53 7.01
C ASP A 104 1.87 3.44 8.54
N LEU A 105 2.82 2.79 9.22
CA LEU A 105 2.85 2.69 10.69
C LEU A 105 3.47 3.93 11.37
N ARG A 106 3.91 4.93 10.61
CA ARG A 106 4.66 6.07 11.13
C ARG A 106 3.70 7.10 11.75
N GLY A 107 4.05 7.54 12.96
CA GLY A 107 3.21 8.40 13.78
C GLY A 107 2.16 7.67 14.62
N LEU A 108 2.24 6.33 14.69
CA LEU A 108 1.44 5.52 15.59
C LEU A 108 2.29 5.08 16.78
N ASP A 109 1.92 5.53 17.98
CA ASP A 109 2.63 5.15 19.20
C ASP A 109 2.37 3.69 19.58
N ARG A 110 1.12 3.26 19.44
CA ARG A 110 0.66 1.90 19.72
C ARG A 110 -0.35 1.45 18.68
N TYR A 111 -0.36 0.17 18.39
CA TYR A 111 -1.27 -0.44 17.43
C TYR A 111 -1.39 -1.94 17.63
N TRP A 112 -2.46 -2.50 17.07
CA TRP A 112 -2.77 -3.92 17.12
C TRP A 112 -2.60 -4.53 15.74
N LEU A 113 -2.02 -5.73 15.70
CA LEU A 113 -2.01 -6.58 14.52
C LEU A 113 -2.92 -7.79 14.75
N LEU A 114 -3.99 -7.90 13.98
CA LEU A 114 -4.91 -9.03 13.98
C LEU A 114 -4.46 -10.06 12.93
N THR A 115 -4.19 -11.28 13.39
CA THR A 115 -3.78 -12.41 12.54
C THR A 115 -4.69 -13.62 12.77
N HIS A 116 -4.63 -14.58 11.85
CA HIS A 116 -5.03 -15.95 12.15
C HIS A 116 -4.02 -16.60 13.11
N ALA A 117 -4.45 -17.57 13.93
CA ALA A 117 -3.65 -18.17 15.00
C ALA A 117 -2.34 -18.85 14.53
N ARG A 118 -2.28 -19.22 13.25
CA ARG A 118 -1.12 -19.89 12.63
C ARG A 118 -0.24 -18.95 11.82
N ASP A 119 -0.68 -17.72 11.63
CA ASP A 119 0.04 -16.72 10.85
C ASP A 119 1.00 -15.95 11.77
N ARG A 120 2.05 -15.36 11.17
CA ARG A 120 2.93 -14.43 11.87
C ARG A 120 2.39 -13.01 11.71
N PRO A 121 2.50 -12.14 12.73
CA PRO A 121 2.05 -10.74 12.63
C PRO A 121 2.81 -9.96 11.57
N TRP A 122 4.10 -10.27 11.39
CA TRP A 122 4.97 -9.56 10.46
C TRP A 122 5.07 -10.29 9.12
N THR A 123 4.11 -10.01 8.24
CA THR A 123 4.14 -10.42 6.82
C THR A 123 5.05 -9.51 6.01
N GLN A 124 5.39 -9.89 4.77
CA GLN A 124 6.19 -9.01 3.88
C GLN A 124 5.54 -7.63 3.71
N HIS A 125 4.21 -7.59 3.56
CA HIS A 125 3.46 -6.33 3.46
C HIS A 125 3.57 -5.49 4.73
N MET A 126 3.41 -6.09 5.93
CA MET A 126 3.55 -5.33 7.17
C MET A 126 4.98 -4.83 7.42
N HIS A 127 6.01 -5.56 6.99
CA HIS A 127 7.38 -5.04 7.02
C HIS A 127 7.55 -3.84 6.08
N ALA A 128 6.87 -3.82 4.94
CA ALA A 128 6.90 -2.67 4.05
C ALA A 128 6.25 -1.43 4.68
N GLU A 129 5.26 -1.57 5.57
CA GLU A 129 4.65 -0.43 6.30
C GLU A 129 5.56 0.13 7.42
N LEU A 130 6.59 -0.62 7.85
CA LEU A 130 7.61 -0.11 8.79
C LEU A 130 8.65 0.75 8.08
N GLU A 131 9.00 0.36 6.84
CA GLU A 131 10.08 0.93 6.06
C GLU A 131 11.42 0.95 6.81
N ASP A 132 11.88 2.13 7.23
CA ASP A 132 13.10 2.38 7.97
C ASP A 132 12.88 2.49 9.49
N LEU A 133 11.63 2.36 9.97
CA LEU A 133 11.35 2.33 11.41
C LEU A 133 11.97 1.09 12.07
N PRO A 134 12.47 1.21 13.31
CA PRO A 134 12.89 0.06 14.07
C PRO A 134 11.69 -0.86 14.32
N MET A 135 11.96 -2.16 14.42
CA MET A 135 10.95 -3.14 14.78
C MET A 135 10.28 -2.73 16.11
N PRO A 136 8.94 -2.66 16.18
CA PRO A 136 8.24 -2.27 17.38
C PRO A 136 8.43 -3.28 18.51
N GLU A 137 8.16 -2.83 19.74
CA GLU A 137 8.14 -3.70 20.90
C GLU A 137 6.78 -4.42 21.00
N LEU A 138 6.81 -5.74 21.14
CA LEU A 138 5.61 -6.53 21.39
C LEU A 138 5.23 -6.37 22.87
N LEU A 139 4.09 -5.75 23.13
CA LEU A 139 3.57 -5.54 24.48
C LEU A 139 2.76 -6.75 24.98
N ALA A 140 1.84 -7.23 24.15
CA ALA A 140 0.90 -8.29 24.53
C ALA A 140 0.51 -9.18 23.35
N VAL A 141 0.05 -10.39 23.67
CA VAL A 141 -0.51 -11.35 22.70
C VAL A 141 -1.76 -11.96 23.29
N HIS A 142 -2.90 -11.76 22.62
CA HIS A 142 -4.21 -12.27 23.01
C HIS A 142 -4.62 -13.35 22.01
N ARG A 143 -4.67 -14.61 22.46
CA ARG A 143 -5.07 -15.76 21.64
C ARG A 143 -6.55 -16.04 21.86
N ILE A 144 -7.35 -15.94 20.80
CA ILE A 144 -8.81 -15.98 20.85
C ILE A 144 -9.30 -16.94 19.76
N GLY A 145 -9.54 -18.19 20.15
CA GLY A 145 -9.90 -19.25 19.20
C GLY A 145 -8.85 -19.39 18.09
N GLU A 146 -9.26 -19.16 16.84
CA GLU A 146 -8.38 -19.21 15.66
C GLU A 146 -7.85 -17.82 15.24
N LEU A 147 -8.02 -16.80 16.10
CA LEU A 147 -7.48 -15.45 15.92
C LEU A 147 -6.41 -15.14 16.98
N THR A 148 -5.44 -14.31 16.60
CA THR A 148 -4.49 -13.72 17.55
C THR A 148 -4.43 -12.22 17.36
N LEU A 149 -4.54 -11.48 18.45
CA LEU A 149 -4.30 -10.04 18.52
C LEU A 149 -2.91 -9.82 19.13
N HIS A 150 -2.05 -9.10 18.42
CA HIS A 150 -0.74 -8.70 18.88
C HIS A 150 -0.72 -7.20 19.13
N GLU A 151 -0.38 -6.79 20.34
CA GLU A 151 -0.25 -5.39 20.69
C GLU A 151 1.21 -4.95 20.58
N PHE A 152 1.44 -3.85 19.89
CA PHE A 152 2.77 -3.29 19.66
C PHE A 152 2.86 -1.84 20.12
N ALA A 153 4.03 -1.47 20.62
CA ALA A 153 4.44 -0.08 20.79
C ALA A 153 5.57 0.26 19.81
N ALA A 154 5.46 1.40 19.14
CA ALA A 154 6.56 1.95 18.37
C ALA A 154 7.71 2.30 19.31
N ARG A 155 8.93 1.87 18.97
CA ARG A 155 10.14 2.22 19.75
C ARG A 155 10.52 3.70 19.61
N ARG A 156 10.04 4.34 18.55
CA ARG A 156 10.22 5.75 18.24
C ARG A 156 8.90 6.27 17.71
N SER A 157 8.41 7.34 18.31
CA SER A 157 7.27 8.06 17.79
C SER A 157 7.74 9.16 16.84
N ALA A 158 7.02 9.33 15.75
CA ALA A 158 7.13 10.48 14.89
C ALA A 158 5.95 11.39 15.22
N VAL A 159 6.20 12.60 15.71
CA VAL A 159 5.10 13.53 16.05
C VAL A 159 4.67 14.23 14.76
N PRO A 160 3.44 14.00 14.27
CA PRO A 160 2.99 14.65 13.04
C PRO A 160 2.82 16.16 13.27
N THR A 161 3.47 16.98 12.44
CA THR A 161 3.34 18.44 12.44
C THR A 161 2.40 18.94 11.35
N LEU A 162 2.25 18.16 10.27
CA LEU A 162 1.38 18.49 9.13
C LEU A 162 0.78 17.22 8.53
N SER A 163 -0.49 17.29 8.14
CA SER A 163 -1.10 16.40 7.15
C SER A 163 -1.58 17.25 5.97
N VAL A 164 -1.03 17.01 4.78
CA VAL A 164 -1.37 17.79 3.58
C VAL A 164 -2.86 17.65 3.25
N LEU A 165 -3.39 16.44 3.35
CA LEU A 165 -4.78 16.14 3.09
C LEU A 165 -5.71 16.89 4.05
N ALA A 166 -5.44 16.81 5.36
CA ALA A 166 -6.25 17.51 6.38
C ALA A 166 -6.17 19.03 6.21
N HIS A 167 -4.98 19.57 5.92
CA HIS A 167 -4.75 20.99 5.72
C HIS A 167 -5.54 21.55 4.51
N LEU A 168 -5.52 20.82 3.39
CA LEU A 168 -6.31 21.19 2.21
C LEU A 168 -7.82 21.16 2.50
N GLN A 169 -8.30 20.13 3.19
CA GLN A 169 -9.72 20.01 3.55
C GLN A 169 -10.21 21.08 4.52
N ALA A 170 -9.34 21.55 5.41
CA ALA A 170 -9.61 22.69 6.28
C ALA A 170 -9.69 24.03 5.51
N GLY A 171 -9.43 24.03 4.19
CA GLY A 171 -9.42 25.24 3.35
C GLY A 171 -8.21 26.13 3.60
N GLN A 172 -7.15 25.59 4.23
CA GLN A 172 -5.95 26.35 4.58
C GLN A 172 -4.95 26.43 3.42
N GLY A 173 -5.08 25.54 2.43
CA GLY A 173 -4.31 25.60 1.18
C GLY A 173 -5.15 25.92 -0.06
N LYS A 174 -4.46 26.10 -1.19
CA LYS A 174 -5.05 26.31 -2.52
C LYS A 174 -4.55 25.24 -3.49
N ILE A 175 -5.37 24.90 -4.47
CA ILE A 175 -4.97 24.01 -5.56
C ILE A 175 -5.00 24.80 -6.86
N VAL A 176 -3.90 24.79 -7.60
CA VAL A 176 -3.69 25.60 -8.81
C VAL A 176 -3.18 24.70 -9.93
N SER A 177 -3.88 24.67 -11.07
CA SER A 177 -3.36 24.08 -12.31
C SER A 177 -2.80 25.17 -13.24
N GLU A 178 -2.19 24.78 -14.34
CA GLU A 178 -1.73 25.73 -15.37
C GLU A 178 -2.87 26.59 -15.93
N GLN A 179 -4.11 26.09 -15.89
CA GLN A 179 -5.30 26.81 -16.36
C GLN A 179 -5.97 27.68 -15.28
N GLY A 180 -5.38 27.76 -14.09
CA GLY A 180 -5.79 28.63 -12.98
C GLY A 180 -6.16 27.89 -11.69
N THR A 181 -6.72 28.62 -10.74
CA THR A 181 -7.13 28.07 -9.44
C THR A 181 -8.29 27.08 -9.58
N CYS A 182 -8.14 25.91 -8.97
CA CYS A 182 -9.17 24.89 -8.91
C CYS A 182 -10.27 25.29 -7.93
N ARG A 183 -11.52 24.98 -8.27
CA ARG A 183 -12.69 25.33 -7.46
C ARG A 183 -12.99 24.22 -6.45
N ALA A 184 -12.93 24.55 -5.16
CA ALA A 184 -13.37 23.65 -4.10
C ALA A 184 -14.90 23.45 -4.13
N ASN A 185 -15.35 22.25 -3.79
CA ASN A 185 -16.73 21.86 -3.57
C ASN A 185 -16.80 20.84 -2.41
N ALA A 186 -18.00 20.33 -2.12
CA ALA A 186 -18.21 19.39 -1.00
C ALA A 186 -17.43 18.06 -1.15
N ASP A 187 -17.10 17.66 -2.38
CA ASP A 187 -16.51 16.37 -2.70
C ASP A 187 -15.02 16.46 -3.10
N GLY A 188 -14.42 17.67 -3.10
CA GLY A 188 -13.04 17.91 -3.50
C GLY A 188 -12.83 19.18 -4.32
N TRP A 189 -11.90 19.15 -5.26
CA TRP A 189 -11.47 20.29 -6.06
C TRP A 189 -11.58 20.00 -7.55
N ARG A 190 -12.29 20.86 -8.27
CA ARG A 190 -12.42 20.77 -9.73
C ARG A 190 -11.48 21.76 -10.40
N CYS A 191 -10.53 21.24 -11.16
CA CYS A 191 -9.67 22.00 -12.06
C CYS A 191 -10.28 22.00 -13.48
N LYS A 192 -9.73 22.78 -14.40
CA LYS A 192 -10.11 22.66 -15.83
C LYS A 192 -9.54 21.38 -16.44
N ASP A 193 -8.34 21.01 -16.02
CA ASP A 193 -7.57 19.86 -16.53
C ASP A 193 -7.84 18.57 -15.74
N GLY A 194 -8.90 18.54 -14.93
CA GLY A 194 -9.23 17.38 -14.11
C GLY A 194 -9.81 17.69 -12.74
N LEU A 195 -9.59 16.76 -11.81
CA LEU A 195 -10.29 16.70 -10.54
C LEU A 195 -9.37 16.09 -9.45
N LEU A 196 -9.47 16.64 -8.26
CA LEU A 196 -8.87 16.06 -7.06
C LEU A 196 -9.94 15.81 -5.99
N ARG A 197 -9.82 14.72 -5.23
CA ARG A 197 -10.76 14.39 -4.13
C ARG A 197 -10.04 13.69 -2.99
N ARG A 198 -10.53 13.83 -1.75
CA ARG A 198 -10.18 12.88 -0.69
C ARG A 198 -11.01 11.61 -0.88
N ARG A 199 -10.37 10.47 -1.00
CA ARG A 199 -11.06 9.18 -1.14
C ARG A 199 -10.27 8.06 -0.51
N LEU A 200 -11.00 7.03 -0.06
CA LEU A 200 -10.44 5.70 0.16
C LEU A 200 -10.30 5.02 -1.20
N LEU A 201 -9.07 4.76 -1.62
CA LEU A 201 -8.74 4.03 -2.84
C LEU A 201 -8.04 2.72 -2.49
N GLU A 202 -8.36 1.64 -3.20
CA GLU A 202 -7.60 0.40 -3.06
C GLU A 202 -6.29 0.54 -3.82
N VAL A 203 -5.17 0.56 -3.11
CA VAL A 203 -3.82 0.58 -3.67
C VAL A 203 -3.04 -0.57 -3.06
N ASP A 204 -2.48 -1.42 -3.91
CA ASP A 204 -1.79 -2.64 -3.47
C ASP A 204 -2.67 -3.54 -2.59
N TYR A 205 -3.92 -3.75 -3.04
CA TYR A 205 -4.93 -4.57 -2.36
C TYR A 205 -5.34 -4.06 -0.96
N ARG A 206 -4.97 -2.83 -0.63
CA ARG A 206 -5.29 -2.19 0.64
C ARG A 206 -5.99 -0.86 0.44
N PRO A 207 -7.06 -0.56 1.20
CA PRO A 207 -7.63 0.77 1.19
C PRO A 207 -6.60 1.79 1.72
N ARG A 208 -6.49 2.93 1.06
CA ARG A 208 -5.64 4.07 1.43
C ARG A 208 -6.47 5.35 1.38
N ASP A 209 -6.45 6.13 2.45
CA ASP A 209 -7.10 7.44 2.49
C ASP A 209 -6.12 8.48 1.96
N CYS A 210 -6.42 9.02 0.79
CA CYS A 210 -5.47 9.85 0.07
C CYS A 210 -6.17 10.92 -0.75
N LEU A 211 -5.36 11.84 -1.27
CA LEU A 211 -5.76 12.74 -2.33
C LEU A 211 -5.72 11.97 -3.65
N SER A 212 -6.89 11.62 -4.16
CA SER A 212 -7.05 11.09 -5.52
C SER A 212 -6.80 12.22 -6.52
N VAL A 213 -5.90 12.01 -7.48
CA VAL A 213 -5.53 12.97 -8.52
C VAL A 213 -5.88 12.38 -9.88
N GLU A 214 -6.89 12.97 -10.52
CA GLU A 214 -7.42 12.57 -11.83
C GLU A 214 -7.24 13.76 -12.79
N LEU A 215 -6.08 13.84 -13.45
CA LEU A 215 -5.73 14.94 -14.37
C LEU A 215 -5.64 14.44 -15.81
N GLU A 216 -5.68 15.36 -16.78
CA GLU A 216 -5.34 15.08 -18.18
C GLU A 216 -3.85 14.72 -18.33
N SER A 217 -3.50 14.00 -19.41
CA SER A 217 -2.14 13.57 -19.71
C SER A 217 -1.12 14.72 -19.64
N GLY A 218 -0.11 14.57 -18.78
CA GLY A 218 0.97 15.56 -18.62
C GLY A 218 0.59 16.80 -17.82
N ALA A 219 -0.68 16.96 -17.42
CA ALA A 219 -1.10 18.06 -16.57
C ALA A 219 -0.58 17.87 -15.14
N MET A 220 -0.17 18.98 -14.54
CA MET A 220 0.31 19.05 -13.16
C MET A 220 -0.53 20.05 -12.38
N VAL A 221 -0.73 19.77 -11.09
CA VAL A 221 -1.37 20.68 -10.14
C VAL A 221 -0.44 20.98 -8.99
N SER A 222 -0.49 22.23 -8.52
CA SER A 222 0.23 22.71 -7.34
C SER A 222 -0.73 22.74 -6.15
N LEU A 223 -0.35 22.08 -5.07
CA LEU A 223 -0.95 22.14 -3.75
C LEU A 223 -0.18 23.21 -2.97
N ASP A 224 -0.65 24.45 -3.03
CA ASP A 224 -0.07 25.59 -2.32
C ASP A 224 -0.58 25.58 -0.87
N LEU A 225 0.26 25.18 0.08
CA LEU A 225 -0.11 25.09 1.50
C LEU A 225 0.19 26.38 2.26
N GLY A 226 0.94 27.30 1.65
CA GLY A 226 1.39 28.52 2.30
C GLY A 226 2.40 28.23 3.41
N THR A 227 2.47 29.11 4.40
CA THR A 227 3.33 28.95 5.57
C THR A 227 2.75 27.89 6.51
N VAL A 228 3.53 26.82 6.73
CA VAL A 228 3.18 25.68 7.59
C VAL A 228 4.36 25.34 8.52
N THR A 229 4.04 24.74 9.67
CA THR A 229 5.05 24.20 10.58
C THR A 229 5.54 22.83 10.11
N LEU A 230 6.77 22.75 9.61
CA LEU A 230 7.46 21.50 9.31
C LEU A 230 8.24 21.00 10.53
N GLY A 231 8.33 19.68 10.67
CA GLY A 231 9.35 19.07 11.53
C GLY A 231 10.64 18.81 10.76
N ASN A 232 11.40 17.78 11.14
CA ASN A 232 12.65 17.42 10.47
C ASN A 232 12.47 16.45 9.29
N ARG A 233 11.24 16.04 8.99
CA ARG A 233 10.92 15.14 7.88
C ARG A 233 9.65 15.54 7.16
N LEU A 234 9.71 15.69 5.84
CA LEU A 234 8.55 15.65 4.93
C LEU A 234 8.51 14.28 4.26
N ARG A 235 7.37 13.61 4.30
CA ARG A 235 7.23 12.22 3.86
C ARG A 235 5.85 11.97 3.28
N GLY A 236 5.72 10.95 2.45
CA GLY A 236 4.43 10.52 1.95
C GLY A 236 4.52 9.27 1.11
N HIS A 237 3.40 8.97 0.45
CA HIS A 237 3.28 7.82 -0.43
C HIS A 237 2.53 8.17 -1.70
N VAL A 238 2.85 7.43 -2.75
CA VAL A 238 2.16 7.48 -4.04
C VAL A 238 1.83 6.06 -4.47
N GLY A 239 0.63 5.88 -5.01
CA GLY A 239 0.31 4.70 -5.77
C GLY A 239 -0.91 4.89 -6.65
N PHE A 240 -1.39 3.81 -7.26
CA PHE A 240 -2.47 3.86 -8.25
C PHE A 240 -3.61 2.91 -7.86
N GLY A 241 -4.85 3.38 -8.04
CA GLY A 241 -6.06 2.69 -7.61
C GLY A 241 -6.56 1.55 -8.52
N ASP A 242 -5.97 1.33 -9.71
CA ASP A 242 -6.34 0.23 -10.61
C ASP A 242 -5.26 -0.84 -10.60
N PHE A 243 -5.59 -2.04 -10.12
CA PHE A 243 -4.72 -3.21 -10.20
C PHE A 243 -4.28 -3.52 -11.64
N ASN A 244 -5.15 -3.29 -12.64
CA ASN A 244 -4.82 -3.53 -14.04
C ASN A 244 -3.87 -2.47 -14.62
N ALA A 245 -3.69 -1.32 -13.97
CA ALA A 245 -2.69 -0.34 -14.38
C ALA A 245 -1.30 -1.01 -14.39
N ARG A 246 -0.97 -1.76 -13.33
CA ARG A 246 0.32 -2.48 -13.17
C ARG A 246 0.68 -3.40 -14.34
N LEU A 247 -0.32 -4.01 -14.97
CA LEU A 247 -0.10 -4.91 -16.10
C LEU A 247 0.23 -4.17 -17.40
N ARG A 248 0.04 -2.85 -17.43
CA ARG A 248 0.16 -2.00 -18.62
C ARG A 248 1.36 -1.05 -18.57
N SER A 249 1.91 -0.75 -17.39
CA SER A 249 3.11 0.11 -17.22
C SER A 249 2.93 1.51 -17.83
N ASP A 250 1.74 2.08 -17.66
CA ASP A 250 1.29 3.21 -18.48
C ASP A 250 1.65 4.59 -17.87
N PRO A 251 1.28 4.95 -16.61
CA PRO A 251 1.58 6.27 -16.05
C PRO A 251 2.83 6.30 -15.14
N THR A 252 3.68 7.33 -15.32
CA THR A 252 4.63 7.74 -14.28
C THR A 252 4.03 8.89 -13.47
N ALA A 253 3.88 8.72 -12.16
CA ALA A 253 3.53 9.79 -11.25
C ALA A 253 4.76 10.64 -10.94
N ILE A 254 4.57 11.96 -10.89
CA ILE A 254 5.60 12.94 -10.54
C ILE A 254 5.15 13.65 -9.28
N VAL A 255 6.04 13.72 -8.28
CA VAL A 255 5.85 14.54 -7.09
C VAL A 255 7.05 15.45 -6.93
N GLU A 256 6.81 16.76 -6.81
CA GLU A 256 7.84 17.77 -6.53
C GLU A 256 7.50 18.47 -5.21
N ALA A 257 8.49 18.58 -4.31
CA ALA A 257 8.38 19.39 -3.11
C ALA A 257 9.14 20.69 -3.29
N TRP A 258 8.44 21.80 -3.09
CA TRP A 258 8.98 23.16 -3.13
C TRP A 258 8.89 23.75 -1.72
N ILE A 259 10.03 24.15 -1.16
CA ILE A 259 10.15 24.73 0.19
C ILE A 259 10.77 26.12 0.03
N ASP A 260 10.11 27.13 0.56
CA ASP A 260 10.55 28.54 0.51
C ASP A 260 10.86 29.02 -0.92
N GLY A 261 10.05 28.56 -1.89
CA GLY A 261 10.18 28.91 -3.31
C GLY A 261 11.26 28.12 -4.07
N HIS A 262 11.97 27.18 -3.44
CA HIS A 262 13.00 26.35 -4.06
C HIS A 262 12.54 24.91 -4.24
N LEU A 263 12.84 24.31 -5.40
CA LEU A 263 12.63 22.87 -5.62
C LEU A 263 13.59 22.08 -4.74
N ALA A 264 13.08 21.51 -3.65
CA ALA A 264 13.87 20.76 -2.68
C ALA A 264 14.02 19.29 -3.09
N ALA A 265 12.99 18.70 -3.69
CA ALA A 265 13.02 17.32 -4.15
C ALA A 265 12.05 17.06 -5.30
N ARG A 266 12.37 16.04 -6.09
CA ARG A 266 11.50 15.49 -7.14
C ARG A 266 11.60 13.97 -7.14
N TRP A 267 10.45 13.32 -7.11
CA TRP A 267 10.31 11.87 -7.18
C TRP A 267 9.50 11.47 -8.41
N LEU A 268 9.81 10.28 -8.94
CA LEU A 268 9.14 9.67 -10.07
C LEU A 268 8.73 8.26 -9.64
N PHE A 269 7.45 7.92 -9.82
CA PHE A 269 6.92 6.61 -9.47
C PHE A 269 6.26 5.96 -10.66
N THR A 270 6.48 4.67 -10.82
CA THR A 270 5.77 3.83 -11.78
C THR A 270 4.62 3.09 -11.09
N ASP A 271 3.63 2.71 -11.87
CA ASP A 271 2.44 1.99 -11.40
C ASP A 271 2.75 0.62 -10.78
N ASP A 272 3.83 -0.03 -11.20
CA ASP A 272 4.31 -1.33 -10.70
C ASP A 272 4.93 -1.29 -9.29
N GLN A 273 5.24 -0.11 -8.75
CA GLN A 273 5.83 0.04 -7.40
C GLN A 273 4.79 -0.07 -6.28
N GLY A 274 3.50 -0.14 -6.62
CA GLY A 274 2.42 -0.28 -5.66
C GLY A 274 2.21 0.95 -4.79
N TRP A 275 2.46 0.85 -3.49
CA TRP A 275 2.35 1.95 -2.53
C TRP A 275 3.76 2.45 -2.16
N ALA A 276 4.31 3.31 -3.01
CA ALA A 276 5.70 3.71 -2.95
C ALA A 276 5.90 4.93 -2.05
N ALA A 277 6.86 4.84 -1.13
CA ALA A 277 7.19 5.90 -0.21
C ALA A 277 8.15 6.94 -0.79
N PHE A 278 8.07 8.16 -0.27
CA PHE A 278 9.04 9.21 -0.49
C PHE A 278 9.31 10.01 0.77
N ALA A 279 10.51 10.56 0.87
CA ALA A 279 10.93 11.31 2.04
C ALA A 279 12.00 12.35 1.67
N LEU A 280 11.97 13.46 2.41
CA LEU A 280 12.90 14.58 2.35
C LEU A 280 13.20 15.01 3.79
N ALA A 281 14.47 15.12 4.15
CA ALA A 281 14.86 15.79 5.39
C ALA A 281 14.55 17.29 5.28
N THR A 282 13.98 17.87 6.31
CA THR A 282 13.60 19.29 6.36
C THR A 282 14.18 19.95 7.60
N ASP A 283 14.34 21.27 7.56
CA ASP A 283 14.62 22.03 8.78
C ASP A 283 13.31 22.21 9.57
N PRO A 284 13.29 22.00 10.89
CA PRO A 284 12.11 22.28 11.69
C PRO A 284 11.80 23.78 11.76
N GLY A 285 10.54 24.17 11.57
CA GLY A 285 10.12 25.57 11.65
C GLY A 285 8.96 25.93 10.71
N GLU A 286 8.72 27.23 10.57
CA GLU A 286 7.74 27.78 9.63
C GLU A 286 8.35 27.90 8.24
N HIS A 287 7.74 27.23 7.25
CA HIS A 287 8.20 27.23 5.86
C HIS A 287 7.03 27.41 4.90
N ASP A 288 7.27 28.07 3.76
CA ASP A 288 6.31 28.05 2.66
C ASP A 288 6.42 26.72 1.91
N LEU A 289 5.36 25.90 1.97
CA LEU A 289 5.34 24.58 1.33
C LEU A 289 4.39 24.54 0.14
N ARG A 290 4.90 24.06 -1.00
CA ARG A 290 4.12 23.68 -2.17
C ARG A 290 4.49 22.27 -2.59
N LEU A 291 3.49 21.43 -2.86
CA LEU A 291 3.68 20.17 -3.59
C LEU A 291 3.17 20.31 -5.01
N ARG A 292 3.90 19.84 -6.02
CA ARG A 292 3.37 19.71 -7.39
C ARG A 292 3.25 18.25 -7.74
N VAL A 293 2.08 17.87 -8.25
CA VAL A 293 1.77 16.47 -8.54
C VAL A 293 1.03 16.31 -9.86
N GLY A 294 1.21 15.15 -10.49
CA GLY A 294 0.53 14.78 -11.73
C GLY A 294 1.14 13.52 -12.35
N THR A 295 0.66 13.15 -13.53
CA THR A 295 1.12 11.96 -14.25
C THR A 295 1.60 12.33 -15.65
N THR A 296 2.55 11.56 -16.20
CA THR A 296 3.11 11.83 -17.53
C THR A 296 2.12 11.56 -18.66
N ILE A 297 1.31 10.52 -18.50
CA ILE A 297 0.27 10.09 -19.44
C ILE A 297 -0.89 9.55 -18.62
N THR A 298 -2.10 9.73 -19.13
CA THR A 298 -3.32 9.09 -18.65
C THR A 298 -3.97 8.35 -19.79
N GLY A 299 -4.69 7.28 -19.50
CA GLY A 299 -5.31 6.47 -20.56
C GLY A 299 -4.80 5.06 -20.59
N THR A 300 -5.35 4.30 -21.51
CA THR A 300 -5.01 2.89 -21.68
C THR A 300 -4.74 2.60 -23.14
N TRP A 301 -3.68 1.85 -23.43
CA TRP A 301 -3.48 1.29 -24.75
C TRP A 301 -4.47 0.17 -25.02
N GLN A 302 -5.34 0.38 -26.01
CA GLN A 302 -6.26 -0.63 -26.53
C GLN A 302 -5.79 -1.11 -27.90
N ARG A 303 -6.42 -2.17 -28.42
CA ARG A 303 -6.10 -2.71 -29.75
C ARG A 303 -6.24 -1.66 -30.85
N GLU A 304 -7.16 -0.71 -30.68
CA GLU A 304 -7.46 0.38 -31.61
C GLU A 304 -6.55 1.62 -31.41
N GLY A 305 -5.66 1.60 -30.41
CA GLY A 305 -4.77 2.71 -30.06
C GLY A 305 -4.94 3.20 -28.62
N HIS A 306 -4.28 4.30 -28.30
CA HIS A 306 -4.35 4.91 -26.98
C HIS A 306 -5.69 5.63 -26.79
N VAL A 307 -6.40 5.28 -25.71
CA VAL A 307 -7.64 5.96 -25.29
C VAL A 307 -7.33 6.79 -24.07
N ASP A 308 -7.29 8.11 -24.24
CA ASP A 308 -7.05 9.09 -23.17
C ASP A 308 -8.28 9.19 -22.27
N ARG A 309 -8.31 8.33 -21.26
CA ARG A 309 -9.30 8.33 -20.17
C ARG A 309 -8.54 8.08 -18.87
N PRO A 310 -8.72 8.93 -17.84
CA PRO A 310 -8.12 8.70 -16.54
C PRO A 310 -8.77 7.49 -15.88
N ASN A 311 -8.30 6.29 -16.23
CA ASN A 311 -8.66 5.06 -15.56
C ASN A 311 -7.73 4.81 -14.36
N ASP A 312 -6.52 5.37 -14.43
CA ASP A 312 -5.50 5.25 -13.39
C ASP A 312 -5.60 6.46 -12.46
N VAL A 313 -6.26 6.24 -11.32
CA VAL A 313 -6.39 7.27 -10.29
C VAL A 313 -5.14 7.24 -9.43
N MET A 314 -4.32 8.28 -9.52
CA MET A 314 -3.17 8.46 -8.63
C MET A 314 -3.67 8.78 -7.21
N CYS A 315 -3.11 8.12 -6.22
CA CYS A 315 -3.40 8.27 -4.81
C CYS A 315 -2.15 8.85 -4.13
N LEU A 316 -2.26 10.07 -3.59
CA LEU A 316 -1.18 10.77 -2.92
C LEU A 316 -1.49 10.96 -1.43
N GLU A 317 -0.56 10.56 -0.59
CA GLU A 317 -0.53 10.90 0.84
C GLU A 317 0.76 11.68 1.14
N ALA A 318 0.69 12.68 2.02
CA ALA A 318 1.86 13.44 2.45
C ALA A 318 1.64 14.05 3.85
N ARG A 319 2.66 13.93 4.69
CA ARG A 319 2.75 14.40 6.08
C ARG A 319 4.12 14.97 6.37
N ALA A 320 4.19 15.88 7.35
CA ALA A 320 5.45 16.27 7.96
C ALA A 320 5.50 15.80 9.42
N PHE A 321 6.70 15.44 9.88
CA PHE A 321 6.93 14.89 11.20
C PHE A 321 8.14 15.56 11.86
N LEU A 322 8.07 15.63 13.19
CA LEU A 322 9.25 15.72 14.03
C LEU A 322 9.60 14.32 14.52
N GLU A 323 10.71 13.79 14.03
CA GLU A 323 11.25 12.47 14.36
C GLU A 323 12.45 12.63 15.29
N GLU A 324 12.54 11.80 16.31
CA GLU A 324 13.75 11.75 17.14
C GLU A 324 14.93 11.28 16.28
N GLU A 325 15.98 12.11 16.19
CA GLU A 325 17.19 11.74 15.49
C GLU A 325 17.79 10.49 16.12
N THR A 326 18.17 9.53 15.28
CA THR A 326 19.01 8.44 15.74
C THR A 326 20.32 9.08 16.17
N GLU A 327 20.65 9.04 17.47
CA GLU A 327 22.05 8.97 17.84
C GLU A 327 22.57 7.70 17.17
N GLU A 328 23.09 7.84 15.95
CA GLU A 328 23.93 6.81 15.37
C GLU A 328 24.99 6.55 16.44
N ALA A 329 25.01 5.32 16.96
CA ALA A 329 26.11 4.89 17.80
C ALA A 329 27.35 5.07 16.93
N VAL A 330 28.06 6.18 17.15
CA VAL A 330 29.38 6.42 16.59
C VAL A 330 30.22 5.32 17.21
N GLU A 331 30.36 4.20 16.49
CA GLU A 331 31.27 3.13 16.89
C GLU A 331 32.67 3.77 17.00
N PRO A 332 33.29 3.73 18.19
CA PRO A 332 34.55 4.42 18.45
C PRO A 332 35.75 3.82 17.72
#